data_AF-A0A2S6RCK2-F1
#
_entry.id   AF-A0A2S6RCK2-F1
#
_cell.length_a   1.000
_cell.length_b   1.000
_cell.length_c   1.000
_cell.angle_alpha   90.00
_cell.angle_beta   90.00
_cell.angle_gamma   90.00
#
_symmetry.space_group_name_H-M   'P 1'
#
loop_
_entity.id
_entity.type
_entity.pdbx_description
1 polymer ?
#
loop_
_entity_poly.entity_id
_entity_poly.type
_entity_poly.pdbx_seq_one_letter_code
_entity_poly.pdbx_strand_id
1 'polypeptide(L)'
;MKKIISLLVFLLISSSFADGHVIKANKSMLYFAGLYPSYLLYLQGNIPDDTKHSWVDKDYWAVLEIDKSSKNHGGEAVILKLKKTSKASPQPEWCVTQGGDKWDGKGPACLKTNKPKSMNQLRFKVKVQYKDTKENLPKKYQNLNFVQYEVGYDENGVSLSKLPGRLPPPNHEFGPVKLTIFK
;
A
#
# COMPACT_ATOMS: atom_id res chain seq x y z
N MET A 1 -9.34 13.46 -58.56
CA MET A 1 -10.11 12.65 -57.59
C MET A 1 -9.16 12.24 -56.46
N LYS A 2 -9.30 12.83 -55.27
CA LYS A 2 -8.41 12.60 -54.11
C LYS A 2 -8.77 11.26 -53.45
N LYS A 3 -7.85 10.29 -53.47
CA LYS A 3 -7.97 9.07 -52.66
C LYS A 3 -7.55 9.39 -51.23
N ILE A 4 -8.51 9.34 -50.32
CA ILE A 4 -8.31 9.51 -48.88
C ILE A 4 -7.57 8.28 -48.36
N ILE A 5 -6.33 8.45 -47.90
CA ILE A 5 -5.57 7.44 -47.16
C ILE A 5 -6.14 7.43 -45.74
N SER A 6 -6.89 6.38 -45.39
CA SER A 6 -7.33 6.16 -44.01
C SER A 6 -6.15 5.64 -43.19
N LEU A 7 -5.54 6.54 -42.41
CA LEU A 7 -4.49 6.18 -41.46
C LEU A 7 -5.19 5.73 -40.16
N LEU A 8 -5.30 4.42 -39.96
CA LEU A 8 -5.77 3.85 -38.69
C LEU A 8 -4.67 4.07 -37.63
N VAL A 9 -4.82 5.11 -36.82
CA VAL A 9 -3.97 5.31 -35.64
C VAL A 9 -4.41 4.29 -34.58
N PHE A 10 -3.67 3.18 -34.46
CA PHE A 10 -3.74 2.33 -33.28
C PHE A 10 -3.21 3.14 -32.09
N LEU A 11 -4.14 3.71 -31.31
CA LEU A 11 -3.85 4.21 -29.97
C LEU A 11 -3.37 3.01 -29.15
N LEU A 12 -2.05 2.88 -29.00
CA LEU A 12 -1.43 2.07 -27.95
C LEU A 12 -1.97 2.60 -26.62
N ILE A 13 -3.01 1.96 -26.10
CA ILE A 13 -3.41 2.12 -24.71
C ILE A 13 -2.22 1.62 -23.92
N SER A 14 -1.39 2.54 -23.44
CA SER A 14 -0.38 2.23 -22.45
C SER A 14 -1.13 1.67 -21.24
N SER A 15 -1.17 0.34 -21.16
CA SER A 15 -1.58 -0.36 -19.96
C SER A 15 -0.63 0.13 -18.87
N SER A 16 -1.11 1.05 -18.03
CA SER A 16 -0.34 1.57 -16.91
C SER A 16 -0.24 0.43 -15.89
N PHE A 17 0.76 -0.40 -16.08
CA PHE A 17 1.12 -1.47 -15.15
C PHE A 17 1.54 -0.86 -13.81
N ALA A 18 1.23 -1.55 -12.72
CA ALA A 18 1.63 -1.07 -11.38
C ALA A 18 3.15 -1.14 -11.13
N ASP A 19 3.89 -1.88 -11.96
CA ASP A 19 5.34 -2.06 -11.83
C ASP A 19 6.09 -0.72 -11.92
N GLY A 20 7.02 -0.49 -11.00
CA GLY A 20 7.81 0.73 -10.94
C GLY A 20 7.04 1.96 -10.44
N HIS A 21 5.76 1.83 -10.08
CA HIS A 21 4.99 2.95 -9.56
C HIS A 21 5.46 3.30 -8.13
N VAL A 22 5.63 4.61 -7.89
CA VAL A 22 6.07 5.15 -6.60
C VAL A 22 5.02 6.13 -6.11
N ILE A 23 4.48 5.88 -4.91
CA ILE A 23 3.52 6.76 -4.25
C ILE A 23 4.16 7.28 -2.98
N LYS A 24 4.29 8.61 -2.88
CA LYS A 24 4.66 9.27 -1.63
C LYS A 24 3.40 9.71 -0.91
N ALA A 25 3.42 9.63 0.41
CA ALA A 25 2.36 10.14 1.24
C ALA A 25 2.90 10.73 2.54
N ASN A 26 2.18 11.69 3.11
CA ASN A 26 2.56 12.29 4.39
C ASN A 26 2.42 11.30 5.55
N LYS A 27 1.51 10.34 5.40
CA LYS A 27 1.23 9.34 6.42
C LYS A 27 0.60 8.10 5.82
N SER A 28 0.67 7.01 6.56
CA SER A 28 0.03 5.75 6.22
C SER A 28 -0.49 5.02 7.44
N MET A 29 -1.49 4.18 7.22
CA MET A 29 -2.04 3.27 8.22
C MET A 29 -2.05 1.85 7.67
N LEU A 30 -1.41 0.91 8.36
CA LEU A 30 -1.69 -0.52 8.21
C LEU A 30 -2.79 -0.91 9.19
N TYR A 31 -4.01 -1.05 8.69
CA TYR A 31 -5.18 -1.44 9.47
C TYR A 31 -5.40 -2.95 9.40
N PHE A 32 -5.47 -3.62 10.56
CA PHE A 32 -5.69 -5.06 10.61
C PHE A 32 -7.14 -5.43 10.30
N ALA A 33 -7.34 -6.13 9.19
CA ALA A 33 -8.67 -6.50 8.70
C ALA A 33 -9.18 -7.85 9.26
N GLY A 34 -8.65 -8.29 10.41
CA GLY A 34 -9.16 -9.47 11.15
C GLY A 34 -8.52 -10.82 10.79
N LEU A 35 -7.67 -10.91 9.77
CA LEU A 35 -6.97 -12.15 9.40
C LEU A 35 -5.52 -11.85 8.99
N TYR A 36 -4.56 -12.15 9.87
CA TYR A 36 -3.13 -11.99 9.57
C TYR A 36 -2.72 -12.96 8.44
N PRO A 37 -1.89 -12.54 7.45
CA PRO A 37 -1.20 -11.26 7.31
C PRO A 37 -1.94 -10.23 6.43
N SER A 38 -3.27 -10.29 6.32
CA SER A 38 -4.06 -9.37 5.48
C SER A 38 -4.36 -8.04 6.18
N TYR A 39 -3.97 -6.95 5.54
CA TYR A 39 -4.17 -5.58 6.01
C TYR A 39 -4.85 -4.72 4.94
N LEU A 40 -5.44 -3.61 5.38
CA LEU A 40 -5.74 -2.46 4.54
C LEU A 40 -4.62 -1.44 4.75
N LEU A 41 -3.91 -1.10 3.67
CA LEU A 41 -2.94 -0.02 3.67
C LEU A 41 -3.62 1.26 3.21
N TYR A 42 -3.66 2.27 4.07
CA TYR A 42 -4.03 3.63 3.71
C TYR A 42 -2.77 4.45 3.49
N LEU A 43 -2.76 5.27 2.44
CA LEU A 43 -1.80 6.33 2.19
C LEU A 43 -2.58 7.65 2.17
N GLN A 44 -2.12 8.68 2.86
CA GLN A 44 -2.82 9.97 2.91
C GLN A 44 -1.89 11.18 2.82
N GLY A 45 -2.31 12.19 2.06
CA GLY A 45 -1.65 13.48 1.90
C GLY A 45 -0.56 13.46 0.83
N ASN A 46 -0.46 14.55 0.05
CA ASN A 46 0.51 14.74 -1.03
C ASN A 46 0.47 13.68 -2.15
N ILE A 47 -0.68 13.02 -2.35
CA ILE A 47 -0.92 12.11 -3.47
C ILE A 47 -1.45 12.93 -4.66
N PRO A 48 -0.88 12.83 -5.87
CA PRO A 48 -1.39 13.55 -7.02
C PRO A 48 -2.85 13.19 -7.36
N ASP A 49 -3.68 14.19 -7.64
CA ASP A 49 -5.11 14.00 -7.92
C ASP A 49 -5.36 13.23 -9.23
N ASP A 50 -4.41 13.21 -10.16
CA ASP A 50 -4.45 12.41 -11.37
C ASP A 50 -4.08 10.93 -11.15
N THR A 51 -3.71 10.54 -9.91
CA THR A 51 -3.48 9.13 -9.57
C THR A 51 -4.73 8.31 -9.88
N LYS A 52 -4.56 7.35 -10.79
CA LYS A 52 -5.64 6.51 -11.30
C LYS A 52 -6.28 5.69 -10.17
N HIS A 53 -7.48 5.20 -10.43
CA HIS A 53 -8.17 4.23 -9.61
C HIS A 53 -8.06 2.82 -10.25
N SER A 54 -8.16 1.74 -9.46
CA SER A 54 -8.35 0.38 -9.97
C SER A 54 -7.30 -0.14 -10.99
N TRP A 55 -6.03 0.22 -10.85
CA TRP A 55 -4.98 -0.08 -11.83
C TRP A 55 -4.01 -1.20 -11.43
N VAL A 56 -4.18 -1.83 -10.26
CA VAL A 56 -3.36 -2.98 -9.86
C VAL A 56 -3.88 -4.22 -10.59
N ASP A 57 -3.25 -4.59 -11.71
CA ASP A 57 -3.75 -5.59 -12.66
C ASP A 57 -3.47 -7.05 -12.26
N LYS A 58 -2.52 -7.27 -11.35
CA LYS A 58 -2.15 -8.58 -10.80
C LYS A 58 -1.65 -8.43 -9.36
N ASP A 59 -1.20 -9.50 -8.75
CA ASP A 59 -0.52 -9.40 -7.46
C ASP A 59 0.90 -8.86 -7.69
N TYR A 60 1.30 -7.87 -6.89
CA TYR A 60 2.60 -7.19 -7.00
C TYR A 60 3.32 -7.26 -5.65
N TRP A 61 4.65 -7.34 -5.68
CA TRP A 61 5.45 -7.04 -4.51
C TRP A 61 5.52 -5.53 -4.33
N ALA A 62 5.71 -5.07 -3.10
CA ALA A 62 5.98 -3.68 -2.82
C ALA A 62 6.79 -3.53 -1.55
N VAL A 63 7.42 -2.37 -1.42
CA VAL A 63 8.05 -1.94 -0.18
C VAL A 63 7.43 -0.61 0.24
N LEU A 64 6.98 -0.56 1.48
CA LEU A 64 6.62 0.67 2.17
C LEU A 64 7.84 1.12 2.98
N GLU A 65 8.57 2.11 2.46
CA GLU A 65 9.69 2.74 3.16
C GLU A 65 9.14 3.83 4.10
N ILE A 66 9.57 3.80 5.36
CA ILE A 66 9.20 4.79 6.36
C ILE A 66 10.33 5.81 6.44
N ASP A 67 10.01 7.08 6.23
CA ASP A 67 11.01 8.14 6.22
C ASP A 67 11.73 8.22 7.58
N LYS A 68 13.02 8.55 7.57
CA LYS A 68 13.83 8.67 8.80
C LYS A 68 13.30 9.73 9.76
N SER A 69 12.58 10.73 9.26
CA SER A 69 11.91 11.76 10.07
C SER A 69 10.64 11.27 10.75
N SER A 70 10.16 10.06 10.44
CA SER A 70 8.97 9.51 11.07
C SER A 70 9.23 9.25 12.55
N LYS A 71 8.31 9.71 13.39
CA LYS A 71 8.37 9.55 14.85
C LYS A 71 8.44 8.07 15.27
N ASN A 72 7.76 7.20 14.52
CA ASN A 72 7.71 5.76 14.79
C ASN A 72 8.30 5.02 13.59
N HIS A 73 9.17 4.04 13.83
CA HIS A 73 9.72 3.17 12.78
C HIS A 73 10.51 3.94 11.68
N GLY A 74 11.06 5.11 12.01
CA GLY A 74 11.80 5.93 11.05
C GLY A 74 13.03 5.23 10.47
N GLY A 75 13.13 5.19 9.14
CA GLY A 75 14.21 4.51 8.43
C GLY A 75 14.03 3.01 8.26
N GLU A 76 12.91 2.46 8.74
CA GLU A 76 12.54 1.07 8.53
C GLU A 76 11.69 0.89 7.26
N ALA A 77 11.47 -0.37 6.87
CA ALA A 77 10.68 -0.71 5.70
C ALA A 77 9.82 -1.95 5.94
N VAL A 78 8.68 -2.02 5.26
CA VAL A 78 7.75 -3.17 5.30
C VAL A 78 7.63 -3.79 3.92
N ILE A 79 7.77 -5.11 3.83
CA ILE A 79 7.54 -5.87 2.60
C ILE A 79 6.05 -6.20 2.50
N LEU A 80 5.46 -5.90 1.34
CA LEU A 80 4.04 -6.07 1.06
C LEU A 80 3.83 -6.87 -0.21
N LYS A 81 2.70 -7.59 -0.28
CA LYS A 81 2.07 -8.02 -1.53
C LYS A 81 0.75 -7.28 -1.74
N LEU A 82 0.63 -6.53 -2.83
CA LEU A 82 -0.62 -5.89 -3.24
C LEU A 82 -1.51 -6.92 -3.90
N LYS A 83 -2.81 -6.91 -3.57
CA LYS A 83 -3.79 -7.76 -4.25
C LYS A 83 -4.24 -7.12 -5.55
N LYS A 84 -4.46 -7.95 -6.58
CA LYS A 84 -5.08 -7.53 -7.83
C LYS A 84 -6.44 -6.86 -7.63
N THR A 85 -6.76 -5.94 -8.52
CA THR A 85 -8.06 -5.28 -8.63
C THR A 85 -9.15 -6.29 -9.03
N SER A 86 -10.37 -6.06 -8.55
CA SER A 86 -11.56 -6.85 -8.93
C SER A 86 -12.81 -5.99 -8.83
N LYS A 87 -13.91 -6.41 -9.47
CA LYS A 87 -15.20 -5.68 -9.40
C LYS A 87 -15.67 -5.44 -7.96
N ALA A 88 -15.49 -6.43 -7.08
CA ALA A 88 -15.88 -6.34 -5.67
C ALA A 88 -14.83 -5.66 -4.77
N SER A 89 -13.63 -5.42 -5.29
CA SER A 89 -12.52 -4.85 -4.53
C SER A 89 -11.55 -4.12 -5.46
N PRO A 90 -11.87 -2.90 -5.88
CA PRO A 90 -10.96 -2.08 -6.68
C PRO A 90 -9.65 -1.78 -5.95
N GLN A 91 -8.51 -1.76 -6.66
CA GLN A 91 -7.17 -1.51 -6.10
C GLN A 91 -6.31 -0.61 -7.00
N PRO A 92 -5.77 0.52 -6.50
CA PRO A 92 -6.16 1.17 -5.25
C PRO A 92 -7.54 1.79 -5.33
N GLU A 93 -8.11 2.09 -4.17
CA GLU A 93 -9.36 2.82 -4.01
C GLU A 93 -9.12 4.20 -3.39
N TRP A 94 -9.65 5.25 -4.03
CA TRP A 94 -9.75 6.57 -3.40
C TRP A 94 -10.79 6.49 -2.28
N CYS A 95 -10.41 6.89 -1.08
CA CYS A 95 -11.10 6.51 0.12
C CYS A 95 -11.37 7.71 1.03
N VAL A 96 -12.61 7.81 1.50
CA VAL A 96 -13.02 8.69 2.59
C VAL A 96 -13.41 7.79 3.76
N THR A 97 -12.75 7.93 4.91
CA THR A 97 -13.00 7.13 6.13
C THR A 97 -13.83 7.91 7.13
N GLN A 98 -14.62 7.22 7.97
CA GLN A 98 -15.51 7.88 8.95
C GLN A 98 -14.76 8.76 9.96
N GLY A 99 -13.60 8.32 10.46
CA GLY A 99 -12.76 9.14 11.33
C GLY A 99 -11.85 10.12 10.63
N GLY A 100 -12.08 10.38 9.34
CA GLY A 100 -11.32 11.36 8.61
C GLY A 100 -9.83 11.07 8.59
N ASP A 101 -9.05 12.11 8.74
CA ASP A 101 -7.59 12.12 8.80
C ASP A 101 -7.02 11.41 10.05
N LYS A 102 -7.83 11.18 11.08
CA LYS A 102 -7.40 10.43 12.26
C LYS A 102 -7.66 8.93 12.15
N TRP A 103 -8.35 8.50 11.09
CA TRP A 103 -8.77 7.09 10.89
C TRP A 103 -9.56 6.48 12.06
N ASP A 104 -10.16 7.33 12.90
CA ASP A 104 -11.02 6.94 14.03
C ASP A 104 -12.40 6.36 13.58
N GLY A 105 -13.19 5.84 14.52
CA GLY A 105 -14.61 5.49 14.29
C GLY A 105 -14.91 4.06 13.82
N LYS A 106 -16.11 3.83 13.25
CA LYS A 106 -16.73 2.48 13.05
C LYS A 106 -16.14 1.65 11.90
N GLY A 107 -14.92 1.93 11.49
CA GLY A 107 -14.14 1.01 10.69
C GLY A 107 -13.50 1.62 9.44
N PRO A 108 -12.65 0.81 8.79
CA PRO A 108 -11.73 1.26 7.75
C PRO A 108 -12.42 1.34 6.36
N ALA A 109 -13.71 0.99 6.25
CA ALA A 109 -14.39 0.93 4.96
C ALA A 109 -14.40 2.30 4.27
N CYS A 110 -14.19 2.31 2.95
CA CYS A 110 -14.34 3.53 2.15
C CYS A 110 -15.82 3.88 2.07
N LEU A 111 -16.15 5.12 2.47
CA LEU A 111 -17.50 5.64 2.39
C LEU A 111 -17.89 5.86 0.92
N LYS A 112 -19.15 5.57 0.59
CA LYS A 112 -19.73 5.95 -0.69
C LYS A 112 -19.95 7.46 -0.69
N THR A 113 -19.26 8.16 -1.58
CA THR A 113 -19.33 9.62 -1.69
C THR A 113 -19.14 10.04 -3.15
N ASN A 114 -19.67 11.22 -3.51
CA ASN A 114 -19.44 11.85 -4.81
C ASN A 114 -18.06 12.54 -4.92
N LYS A 115 -17.34 12.70 -3.80
CA LYS A 115 -16.01 13.32 -3.74
C LYS A 115 -14.97 12.38 -3.11
N PRO A 116 -14.68 11.21 -3.70
CA PRO A 116 -13.84 10.18 -3.08
C PRO A 116 -12.38 10.61 -2.83
N LYS A 117 -11.92 11.70 -3.47
CA LYS A 117 -10.57 12.26 -3.33
C LYS A 117 -10.46 13.38 -2.29
N SER A 118 -11.57 13.82 -1.68
CA SER A 118 -11.59 15.01 -0.81
C SER A 118 -10.68 14.92 0.41
N MET A 119 -10.27 13.71 0.80
CA MET A 119 -9.33 13.47 1.90
C MET A 119 -7.89 13.18 1.45
N ASN A 120 -7.63 13.18 0.14
CA ASN A 120 -6.37 12.79 -0.46
C ASN A 120 -5.83 11.46 0.11
N GLN A 121 -6.69 10.43 0.10
CA GLN A 121 -6.40 9.14 0.71
C GLN A 121 -6.63 7.99 -0.26
N LEU A 122 -5.60 7.17 -0.45
CA LEU A 122 -5.65 5.93 -1.24
C LEU A 122 -5.61 4.72 -0.32
N ARG A 123 -6.38 3.69 -0.66
CA ARG A 123 -6.43 2.41 0.05
C ARG A 123 -6.01 1.27 -0.86
N PHE A 124 -5.14 0.40 -0.35
CA PHE A 124 -4.78 -0.88 -0.92
C PHE A 124 -5.20 -2.03 0.01
N LYS A 125 -5.61 -3.17 -0.56
CA LYS A 125 -5.55 -4.46 0.17
C LYS A 125 -4.16 -5.05 -0.02
N VAL A 126 -3.51 -5.37 1.09
CA VAL A 126 -2.15 -5.91 1.08
C VAL A 126 -2.05 -7.15 1.96
N LYS A 127 -1.04 -7.96 1.70
CA LYS A 127 -0.51 -8.93 2.66
C LYS A 127 0.87 -8.45 3.11
N VAL A 128 1.08 -8.30 4.41
CA VAL A 128 2.43 -8.09 4.94
C VAL A 128 3.24 -9.38 4.75
N GLN A 129 4.53 -9.26 4.49
CA GLN A 129 5.44 -10.40 4.30
C GLN A 129 6.55 -10.38 5.35
N TYR A 130 7.13 -11.55 5.63
CA TYR A 130 8.28 -11.66 6.52
C TYR A 130 9.53 -11.03 5.90
N LYS A 131 10.44 -10.52 6.74
CA LYS A 131 11.71 -9.90 6.29
C LYS A 131 12.57 -10.86 5.46
N ASP A 132 12.47 -12.16 5.75
CA ASP A 132 13.22 -13.23 5.07
C ASP A 132 12.67 -13.55 3.68
N THR A 133 11.69 -12.78 3.18
CA THR A 133 11.22 -12.84 1.80
C THR A 133 11.86 -11.78 0.89
N LYS A 134 12.84 -11.04 1.40
CA LYS A 134 13.51 -9.92 0.71
C LYS A 134 14.15 -10.31 -0.63
N GLU A 135 14.54 -11.56 -0.83
CA GLU A 135 15.09 -12.10 -2.07
C GLU A 135 14.11 -12.03 -3.25
N ASN A 136 12.81 -11.89 -2.97
CA ASN A 136 11.78 -11.66 -3.99
C ASN A 136 11.73 -10.20 -4.48
N LEU A 137 12.44 -9.28 -3.83
CA LEU A 137 12.51 -7.87 -4.21
C LEU A 137 13.67 -7.60 -5.18
N PRO A 138 13.64 -6.52 -5.97
CA PRO A 138 14.81 -6.11 -6.74
C PRO A 138 16.02 -5.84 -5.82
N LYS A 139 17.23 -6.21 -6.27
CA LYS A 139 18.49 -6.14 -5.49
C LYS A 139 18.66 -4.85 -4.68
N LYS A 140 18.33 -3.69 -5.27
CA LYS A 140 18.47 -2.38 -4.61
C LYS A 140 17.62 -2.20 -3.35
N TYR A 141 16.55 -2.98 -3.18
CA TYR A 141 15.67 -2.92 -1.99
C TYR A 141 15.96 -4.02 -0.97
N GLN A 142 16.74 -5.05 -1.32
CA GLN A 142 16.95 -6.21 -0.43
C GLN A 142 17.72 -5.88 0.85
N ASN A 143 18.45 -4.76 0.87
CA ASN A 143 19.27 -4.34 2.01
C ASN A 143 18.62 -3.26 2.87
N LEU A 144 17.32 -3.01 2.72
CA LEU A 144 16.59 -2.09 3.59
C LEU A 144 16.43 -2.68 5.00
N ASN A 145 16.25 -1.80 5.98
CA ASN A 145 16.01 -2.19 7.36
C ASN A 145 14.56 -2.69 7.53
N PHE A 146 14.34 -3.97 7.28
CA PHE A 146 13.00 -4.56 7.30
C PHE A 146 12.54 -4.88 8.71
N VAL A 147 11.37 -4.36 9.06
CA VAL A 147 10.59 -4.84 10.19
C VAL A 147 9.68 -5.99 9.75
N GLN A 148 9.42 -6.92 10.67
CA GLN A 148 8.45 -7.99 10.42
C GLN A 148 7.29 -7.93 11.39
N TYR A 149 6.10 -8.21 10.89
CA TYR A 149 4.96 -8.48 11.75
C TYR A 149 5.02 -9.95 12.16
N GLU A 150 5.05 -10.22 13.45
CA GLU A 150 4.86 -11.57 13.98
C GLU A 150 3.70 -11.59 14.97
N VAL A 151 2.85 -12.58 14.81
CA VAL A 151 1.81 -12.96 15.76
C VAL A 151 2.16 -14.34 16.30
N GLY A 152 1.96 -14.57 17.59
CA GLY A 152 2.35 -15.81 18.26
C GLY A 152 3.26 -15.57 19.46
N TYR A 153 3.74 -16.65 20.05
CA TYR A 153 4.61 -16.67 21.21
C TYR A 153 5.87 -17.47 20.88
N ASP A 154 7.01 -17.10 21.45
CA ASP A 154 8.20 -17.95 21.44
C ASP A 154 8.03 -19.15 22.39
N GLU A 155 9.05 -20.02 22.43
CA GLU A 155 9.09 -21.21 23.31
C GLU A 155 8.99 -20.89 24.81
N ASN A 156 9.24 -19.63 25.19
CA ASN A 156 9.16 -19.14 26.56
C ASN A 156 7.84 -18.41 26.86
N GLY A 157 6.88 -18.43 25.91
CA GLY A 157 5.60 -17.74 26.07
C GLY A 157 5.69 -16.22 25.96
N VAL A 158 6.76 -15.67 25.37
CA VAL A 158 6.87 -14.23 25.08
C VAL A 158 6.21 -13.93 23.75
N SER A 159 5.29 -12.97 23.73
CA SER A 159 4.63 -12.53 22.50
C SER A 159 5.68 -12.04 21.51
N LEU A 160 5.79 -12.68 20.35
CA LEU A 160 6.75 -12.31 19.30
C LEU A 160 6.61 -10.85 18.91
N SER A 161 5.40 -10.32 18.99
CA SER A 161 5.06 -8.91 18.73
C SER A 161 5.70 -7.88 19.67
N LYS A 162 6.26 -8.32 20.81
CA LYS A 162 6.94 -7.45 21.79
C LYS A 162 8.46 -7.42 21.62
N LEU A 163 9.00 -8.23 20.71
CA LEU A 163 10.43 -8.26 20.44
C LEU A 163 10.85 -7.04 19.58
N PRO A 164 12.09 -6.54 19.70
CA PRO A 164 12.59 -5.44 18.86
C PRO A 164 12.45 -5.73 17.35
N GLY A 165 12.09 -4.70 16.58
CA GLY A 165 11.88 -4.82 15.12
C GLY A 165 10.60 -5.57 14.74
N ARG A 166 9.58 -5.53 15.61
CA ARG A 166 8.28 -6.16 15.40
C ARG A 166 7.14 -5.16 15.52
N LEU A 167 6.10 -5.38 14.71
CA LEU A 167 4.88 -4.56 14.71
C LEU A 167 3.73 -5.36 15.36
N PRO A 168 3.27 -4.98 16.58
CA PRO A 168 2.17 -5.68 17.25
C PRO A 168 0.78 -5.29 16.74
N PRO A 169 -0.14 -6.23 16.47
CA PRO A 169 -1.53 -5.91 16.15
C PRO A 169 -2.16 -4.91 17.15
N PRO A 170 -3.18 -4.13 16.75
CA PRO A 170 -3.92 -4.27 15.49
C PRO A 170 -3.47 -3.30 14.39
N ASN A 171 -3.17 -2.04 14.71
CA ASN A 171 -3.04 -0.99 13.70
C ASN A 171 -1.71 -0.25 13.87
N HIS A 172 -1.16 0.23 12.76
CA HIS A 172 0.11 0.97 12.78
C HIS A 172 0.06 2.19 11.89
N GLU A 173 0.39 3.32 12.48
CA GLU A 173 0.56 4.59 11.78
C GLU A 173 2.03 4.89 11.59
N PHE A 174 2.35 5.30 10.37
CA PHE A 174 3.69 5.74 9.96
C PHE A 174 3.57 7.04 9.18
N GLY A 175 4.66 7.78 9.03
CA GLY A 175 4.66 8.96 8.17
C GLY A 175 5.80 9.93 8.48
N PRO A 176 6.43 10.52 7.45
CA PRO A 176 6.22 10.35 6.01
C PRO A 176 6.58 8.96 5.46
N VAL A 177 6.00 8.56 4.32
CA VAL A 177 6.25 7.25 3.70
C VAL A 177 6.38 7.30 2.18
N LYS A 178 6.99 6.25 1.61
CA LYS A 178 7.10 6.00 0.17
C LYS A 178 6.79 4.54 -0.12
N LEU A 179 5.70 4.29 -0.85
CA LEU A 179 5.36 2.97 -1.38
C LEU A 179 5.98 2.82 -2.77
N THR A 180 6.83 1.81 -2.96
CA THR A 180 7.34 1.42 -4.28
C THR A 180 6.82 0.04 -4.65
N ILE A 181 6.29 -0.12 -5.87
CA ILE A 181 5.64 -1.34 -6.36
C ILE A 181 6.53 -2.04 -7.41
N PHE A 182 6.62 -3.37 -7.34
CA PHE A 182 7.49 -4.24 -8.15
C PHE A 182 6.72 -5.43 -8.72
N LYS A 183 7.02 -5.77 -9.98
CA LYS A 183 6.51 -6.93 -10.70
C LYS A 183 6.62 -8.25 -9.95
#